data_AF-Q05083-F1
#
_entry.id   AF-Q05083-F1
#
_cell.length_a   1.000
_cell.length_b   1.000
_cell.length_c   1.000
_cell.angle_alpha   90.00
_cell.angle_beta   90.00
_cell.angle_gamma   90.00
#
_symmetry.space_group_name_H-M   'P 1'
#
loop_
_entity.id
_entity.type
_entity.pdbx_description
1 polymer ?
#
loop_
_entity_poly.entity_id
_entity_poly.type
_entity_poly.pdbx_seq_one_letter_code
_entity_poly.pdbx_strand_id
1 'polypeptide(L)'
;MGREETGPGVRPQWVLRTLLGGAVAVGAVAMAASAVTLAELGHAVGWVQWDGRLSWSLPVAVDLLALVAGAVWLSPGMTARSRSLARGITLGAVAGSVALNAIGHLVESGDMKVTPLLRIAVSAVPPLVAALVVHLVGVVLAPVPGADHGQDQAVELEEQREAATISAAHDPADGTTADRHDGTTARNAPAPQPRPAPAPDAPVRVPAAPAADARTAADDTPAPPPVPAAAQTGPPRVTARLGDRPDDSQIWERPAPVRDWDRPDLPADCAPGTEPLLLTPDQSRARILWALQNTDWTQKRIGEFAGRSASVVNTRKAEAIRDGILI
;
A
#
# COMPACT_ATOMS: atom_id res chain seq x y z
N MET A 1 -45.28 -9.21 37.08
CA MET A 1 -44.57 -8.36 36.10
C MET A 1 -43.14 -8.86 36.00
N GLY A 2 -42.91 -9.85 35.13
CA GLY A 2 -41.57 -10.37 34.86
C GLY A 2 -40.92 -9.51 33.77
N ARG A 3 -39.72 -8.98 34.06
CA ARG A 3 -38.87 -8.36 33.05
C ARG A 3 -38.40 -9.47 32.12
N GLU A 4 -38.83 -9.41 30.86
CA GLU A 4 -38.18 -10.13 29.78
C GLU A 4 -36.75 -9.60 29.68
N GLU A 5 -35.79 -10.39 30.14
CA GLU A 5 -34.39 -10.19 29.83
C GLU A 5 -34.22 -10.41 28.32
N THR A 6 -34.24 -9.31 27.58
CA THR A 6 -33.84 -9.29 26.18
C THR A 6 -32.36 -9.69 26.15
N GLY A 7 -32.11 -10.97 25.86
CA GLY A 7 -30.78 -11.54 25.74
C GLY A 7 -29.91 -10.72 24.77
N PRO A 8 -28.58 -10.72 24.97
CA PRO A 8 -27.65 -9.90 24.20
C PRO A 8 -27.89 -10.12 22.71
N GLY A 9 -28.38 -9.07 22.04
CA GLY A 9 -28.79 -9.09 20.65
C GLY A 9 -27.66 -9.61 19.78
N VAL A 10 -27.83 -10.84 19.27
CA VAL A 10 -26.94 -11.45 18.29
C VAL A 10 -27.00 -10.54 17.06
N ARG A 11 -26.00 -9.68 16.90
CA ARG A 11 -25.88 -8.88 15.68
C ARG A 11 -25.83 -9.87 14.51
N PRO A 12 -26.67 -9.69 13.49
CA PRO A 12 -26.76 -10.64 12.39
C PRO A 12 -25.39 -10.79 11.72
N GLN A 13 -24.77 -11.95 11.89
CA GLN A 13 -23.45 -12.28 11.33
C GLN A 13 -23.39 -12.11 9.80
N TRP A 14 -24.54 -12.14 9.13
CA TRP A 14 -24.66 -11.89 7.71
C TRP A 14 -24.28 -10.45 7.33
N VAL A 15 -24.64 -9.44 8.13
CA VAL A 15 -24.30 -8.03 7.84
C VAL A 15 -22.79 -7.82 7.84
N LEU A 16 -22.10 -8.41 8.82
CA LEU A 16 -20.63 -8.34 8.91
C LEU A 16 -19.97 -9.04 7.71
N ARG A 17 -20.46 -10.22 7.30
CA ARG A 17 -19.94 -10.95 6.14
C ARG A 17 -20.18 -10.21 4.83
N THR A 18 -21.34 -9.57 4.66
CA THR A 18 -21.66 -8.78 3.46
C THR A 18 -20.81 -7.52 3.37
N LEU A 19 -20.61 -6.81 4.50
CA LEU A 19 -19.70 -5.67 4.55
C LEU A 19 -18.24 -6.07 4.28
N LEU A 20 -17.79 -7.20 4.82
CA LEU A 20 -16.44 -7.72 4.59
C LEU A 20 -16.24 -8.14 3.13
N GLY A 21 -17.22 -8.83 2.54
CA GLY A 21 -17.18 -9.21 1.13
C GLY A 21 -17.20 -8.01 0.18
N GLY A 22 -18.05 -7.01 0.47
CA GLY A 22 -18.09 -5.75 -0.29
C GLY A 22 -16.78 -4.96 -0.20
N ALA A 23 -16.18 -4.87 1.00
CA ALA A 23 -14.90 -4.21 1.20
C ALA A 23 -13.74 -4.92 0.47
N VAL A 24 -13.73 -6.26 0.47
CA VAL A 24 -12.74 -7.05 -0.29
C VAL A 24 -12.90 -6.83 -1.78
N ALA A 25 -14.13 -6.81 -2.30
CA ALA A 25 -14.39 -6.60 -3.73
C ALA A 25 -14.01 -5.18 -4.18
N VAL A 26 -14.43 -4.15 -3.45
CA VAL A 26 -14.06 -2.75 -3.72
C VAL A 26 -12.55 -2.56 -3.59
N GLY A 27 -11.92 -3.17 -2.58
CA GLY A 27 -10.47 -3.16 -2.41
C GLY A 27 -9.72 -3.80 -3.57
N ALA A 28 -10.20 -4.95 -4.08
CA ALA A 28 -9.61 -5.62 -5.24
C ALA A 28 -9.74 -4.80 -6.53
N VAL A 29 -10.89 -4.13 -6.74
CA VAL A 29 -11.11 -3.26 -7.90
C VAL A 29 -10.25 -1.98 -7.80
N ALA A 30 -10.16 -1.38 -6.62
CA ALA A 30 -9.31 -0.22 -6.38
C ALA A 30 -7.82 -0.55 -6.53
N MET A 31 -7.39 -1.72 -6.04
CA MET A 31 -6.05 -2.27 -6.26
C MET A 31 -5.75 -2.46 -7.74
N ALA A 32 -6.68 -3.03 -8.51
CA ALA A 32 -6.49 -3.25 -9.93
C ALA A 32 -6.35 -1.91 -10.70
N ALA A 33 -7.11 -0.89 -10.32
CA ALA A 33 -7.03 0.44 -10.92
C ALA A 33 -5.73 1.19 -10.52
N SER A 34 -5.35 1.16 -9.24
CA SER A 34 -4.08 1.71 -8.72
C SER A 34 -2.87 0.99 -9.33
N ALA A 35 -3.04 -0.29 -9.68
CA ALA A 35 -1.98 -1.08 -10.25
C ALA A 35 -1.60 -0.72 -11.68
N VAL A 36 -2.53 -0.16 -12.45
CA VAL A 36 -2.25 0.35 -13.81
C VAL A 36 -1.32 1.57 -13.74
N THR A 37 -1.64 2.57 -12.92
CA THR A 37 -0.91 3.84 -12.83
C THR A 37 0.48 3.66 -12.21
N LEU A 38 0.60 2.82 -11.19
CA LEU A 38 1.89 2.48 -10.59
C LEU A 38 2.72 1.54 -11.47
N ALA A 39 2.09 0.72 -12.31
CA ALA A 39 2.83 -0.05 -13.31
C ALA A 39 3.49 0.87 -14.35
N GLU A 40 2.79 1.91 -14.80
CA GLU A 40 3.36 2.92 -15.69
C GLU A 40 4.52 3.69 -15.03
N LEU A 41 4.38 4.04 -13.75
CA LEU A 41 5.49 4.60 -12.97
C LEU A 41 6.68 3.63 -12.96
N GLY A 42 6.45 2.35 -12.64
CA GLY A 42 7.40 1.24 -12.69
C GLY A 42 8.18 1.17 -14.02
N HIS A 43 7.45 1.30 -15.12
CA HIS A 43 8.04 1.35 -16.46
C HIS A 43 8.97 2.56 -16.63
N ALA A 44 8.55 3.73 -16.15
CA ALA A 44 9.33 4.96 -16.22
C ALA A 44 10.58 4.95 -15.28
N VAL A 45 10.53 4.21 -14.16
CA VAL A 45 11.68 4.04 -13.25
C VAL A 45 12.77 3.13 -13.82
N GLY A 46 12.46 2.30 -14.82
CA GLY A 46 13.41 1.33 -15.39
C GLY A 46 13.25 -0.10 -14.86
N TRP A 47 12.16 -0.42 -14.15
CA TRP A 47 11.84 -1.83 -13.80
C TRP A 47 11.51 -2.71 -15.02
N VAL A 48 11.43 -2.12 -16.21
CA VAL A 48 11.22 -2.78 -17.52
C VAL A 48 12.23 -3.90 -17.81
N GLN A 49 13.40 -3.92 -17.16
CA GLN A 49 14.36 -5.02 -17.32
C GLN A 49 13.79 -6.39 -16.90
N TRP A 50 12.69 -6.42 -16.14
CA TRP A 50 12.01 -7.65 -15.70
C TRP A 50 10.62 -7.77 -16.36
N ASP A 51 10.58 -7.96 -17.68
CA ASP A 51 9.43 -8.43 -18.49
C ASP A 51 8.07 -7.71 -18.32
N GLY A 52 8.02 -6.53 -17.69
CA GLY A 52 6.77 -5.79 -17.42
C GLY A 52 5.77 -6.51 -16.49
N ARG A 53 6.13 -7.68 -15.95
CA ARG A 53 5.24 -8.49 -15.09
C ARG A 53 5.23 -8.04 -13.62
N LEU A 54 6.30 -7.38 -13.16
CA LEU A 54 6.46 -6.94 -11.77
C LEU A 54 6.06 -5.48 -11.52
N SER A 55 5.76 -4.71 -12.56
CA SER A 55 5.31 -3.32 -12.42
C SER A 55 3.99 -3.23 -11.63
N TRP A 56 3.16 -4.28 -11.69
CA TRP A 56 1.91 -4.42 -10.94
C TRP A 56 2.08 -4.79 -9.47
N SER A 57 3.25 -5.25 -9.01
CA SER A 57 3.37 -5.81 -7.66
C SER A 57 3.49 -4.76 -6.56
N LEU A 58 4.06 -3.60 -6.87
CA LEU A 58 4.24 -2.49 -5.93
C LEU A 58 2.90 -1.89 -5.42
N PRO A 59 1.95 -1.52 -6.28
CA PRO A 59 0.61 -1.05 -5.87
C PRO A 59 -0.12 -2.08 -5.02
N VAL A 60 -0.12 -3.33 -5.49
CA VAL A 60 -0.76 -4.44 -4.78
C VAL A 60 -0.15 -4.65 -3.39
N ALA A 61 1.18 -4.52 -3.24
CA ALA A 61 1.84 -4.67 -1.95
C ALA A 61 1.46 -3.57 -0.94
N VAL A 62 1.37 -2.31 -1.39
CA VAL A 62 0.99 -1.17 -0.52
C VAL A 62 -0.46 -1.29 -0.07
N ASP A 63 -1.36 -1.61 -0.98
CA ASP A 63 -2.77 -1.75 -0.67
C ASP A 63 -3.02 -2.98 0.24
N LEU A 64 -2.27 -4.08 0.04
CA LEU A 64 -2.38 -5.28 0.88
C LEU A 64 -1.90 -4.98 2.29
N LEU A 65 -0.81 -4.22 2.43
CA LEU A 65 -0.35 -3.73 3.73
C LEU A 65 -1.42 -2.87 4.42
N ALA A 66 -2.05 -1.93 3.68
CA ALA A 66 -3.11 -1.07 4.22
C ALA A 66 -4.29 -1.90 4.74
N LEU A 67 -4.71 -2.91 3.98
CA LEU A 67 -5.80 -3.82 4.34
C LEU A 67 -5.45 -4.66 5.58
N VAL A 68 -4.27 -5.28 5.62
CA VAL A 68 -3.84 -6.10 6.76
C VAL A 68 -3.70 -5.26 8.02
N ALA A 69 -3.06 -4.09 7.92
CA ALA A 69 -2.96 -3.15 9.04
C ALA A 69 -4.33 -2.66 9.50
N GLY A 70 -5.24 -2.37 8.55
CA GLY A 70 -6.61 -1.94 8.86
C GLY A 70 -7.41 -3.02 9.58
N ALA A 71 -7.27 -4.28 9.17
CA ALA A 71 -7.89 -5.42 9.83
C ALA A 71 -7.39 -5.58 11.27
N VAL A 72 -6.07 -5.44 11.51
CA VAL A 72 -5.50 -5.46 12.86
C VAL A 72 -6.01 -4.27 13.69
N TRP A 73 -6.10 -3.08 13.09
CA TRP A 73 -6.60 -1.88 13.77
C TRP A 73 -8.07 -2.03 14.22
N LEU A 74 -8.89 -2.69 13.42
CA LEU A 74 -10.32 -2.92 13.72
C LEU A 74 -10.59 -4.18 14.55
N SER A 75 -9.58 -5.02 14.79
CA SER A 75 -9.77 -6.29 15.47
C SER A 75 -10.09 -6.11 16.97
N PRO A 76 -11.20 -6.69 17.46
CA PRO A 76 -11.50 -6.71 18.89
C PRO A 76 -10.46 -7.54 19.65
N GLY A 77 -10.08 -7.11 20.85
CA GLY A 77 -9.09 -7.80 21.68
C GLY A 77 -7.64 -7.36 21.48
N MET A 78 -7.35 -6.49 20.50
CA MET A 78 -6.01 -5.91 20.36
C MET A 78 -5.71 -4.88 21.44
N THR A 79 -4.48 -4.88 21.96
CA THR A 79 -3.99 -3.87 22.92
C THR A 79 -4.04 -2.46 22.31
N ALA A 80 -4.15 -1.42 23.16
CA ALA A 80 -4.18 -0.03 22.70
C ALA A 80 -2.92 0.34 21.89
N ARG A 81 -1.75 -0.20 22.28
CA ARG A 81 -0.47 0.00 21.59
C ARG A 81 -0.51 -0.59 20.18
N SER A 82 -0.89 -1.85 20.04
CA SER A 82 -1.02 -2.54 18.74
C SER A 82 -2.02 -1.80 17.83
N ARG A 83 -3.14 -1.33 18.40
CA ARG A 83 -4.14 -0.55 17.67
C ARG A 83 -3.59 0.79 17.17
N SER A 84 -2.81 1.51 17.98
CA SER A 84 -2.22 2.79 17.58
C SER A 84 -1.21 2.65 16.45
N LEU A 85 -0.37 1.61 16.51
CA LEU A 85 0.61 1.29 15.47
C LEU A 85 -0.10 0.90 14.17
N ALA A 86 -1.06 -0.03 14.25
CA ALA A 86 -1.85 -0.47 13.11
C ALA A 86 -2.56 0.72 12.44
N ARG A 87 -3.17 1.63 13.24
CA ARG A 87 -3.75 2.88 12.73
C ARG A 87 -2.72 3.74 11.99
N GLY A 88 -1.53 3.92 12.55
CA GLY A 88 -0.46 4.69 11.93
C GLY A 88 -0.04 4.11 10.59
N ILE A 89 0.15 2.78 10.53
CA ILE A 89 0.51 2.06 9.30
C ILE A 89 -0.60 2.17 8.26
N THR A 90 -1.88 1.97 8.63
CA THR A 90 -3.01 2.09 7.71
C THR A 90 -3.11 3.50 7.12
N LEU A 91 -3.05 4.54 7.96
CA LEU A 91 -3.12 5.92 7.49
C LEU A 91 -1.93 6.28 6.60
N GLY A 92 -0.73 5.83 6.97
CA GLY A 92 0.48 6.02 6.16
C GLY A 92 0.39 5.32 4.81
N ALA A 93 -0.10 4.08 4.76
CA ALA A 93 -0.26 3.33 3.52
C ALA A 93 -1.32 3.95 2.60
N VAL A 94 -2.45 4.42 3.15
CA VAL A 94 -3.49 5.12 2.37
C VAL A 94 -2.95 6.44 1.82
N ALA A 95 -2.29 7.26 2.65
CA ALA A 95 -1.68 8.51 2.20
C ALA A 95 -0.59 8.27 1.15
N GLY A 96 0.24 7.25 1.34
CA GLY A 96 1.25 6.82 0.39
C GLY A 96 0.65 6.37 -0.94
N SER A 97 -0.43 5.59 -0.92
CA SER A 97 -1.14 5.13 -2.13
C SER A 97 -1.69 6.31 -2.95
N VAL A 98 -2.32 7.29 -2.29
CA VAL A 98 -2.79 8.53 -2.94
C VAL A 98 -1.63 9.34 -3.53
N ALA A 99 -0.54 9.52 -2.77
CA ALA A 99 0.63 10.26 -3.22
C ALA A 99 1.32 9.59 -4.42
N LEU A 100 1.50 8.27 -4.38
CA LEU A 100 2.09 7.50 -5.46
C LEU A 100 1.24 7.53 -6.72
N ASN A 101 -0.08 7.47 -6.59
CA ASN A 101 -0.99 7.60 -7.73
C ASN A 101 -0.92 9.00 -8.37
N ALA A 102 -0.89 10.06 -7.55
CA ALA A 102 -0.73 11.42 -8.03
C ALA A 102 0.62 11.63 -8.75
N ILE A 103 1.70 11.07 -8.21
CA ILE A 103 3.02 11.07 -8.87
C ILE A 103 2.97 10.30 -10.20
N GLY A 104 2.27 9.15 -10.24
CA GLY A 104 2.02 8.39 -11.46
C GLY A 104 1.45 9.26 -12.57
N HIS A 105 0.35 9.95 -12.30
CA HIS A 105 -0.26 10.85 -13.27
C HIS A 105 0.62 12.05 -13.65
N LEU A 106 1.38 12.63 -12.71
CA LEU A 106 2.31 13.72 -13.02
C LEU A 106 3.47 13.28 -13.93
N VAL A 107 3.91 12.03 -13.80
CA VAL A 107 4.94 11.45 -14.66
C VAL A 107 4.36 11.11 -16.04
N GLU A 108 3.15 10.56 -16.08
CA GLU A 108 2.42 10.24 -17.32
C GLU A 108 2.10 11.49 -18.15
N SER A 109 1.66 12.58 -17.50
CA SER A 109 1.38 13.87 -18.15
C SER A 109 2.63 14.60 -18.63
N GLY A 110 3.81 14.17 -18.20
CA GLY A 110 5.09 14.83 -18.49
C GLY A 110 5.37 16.07 -17.62
N ASP A 111 4.50 16.38 -16.64
CA ASP A 111 4.67 17.50 -15.72
C ASP A 111 5.81 17.27 -14.72
N MET A 112 6.17 16.01 -14.45
CA MET A 112 7.29 15.62 -13.59
C MET A 112 8.30 14.74 -14.34
N LYS A 113 9.56 15.19 -14.41
CA LYS A 113 10.66 14.39 -14.93
C LYS A 113 11.06 13.32 -13.91
N VAL A 114 11.23 12.08 -14.37
CA VAL A 114 11.74 10.99 -13.52
C VAL A 114 13.21 11.25 -13.17
N THR A 115 13.46 11.69 -11.93
CA THR A 115 14.81 11.93 -11.40
C THR A 115 15.37 10.67 -10.72
N PRO A 116 16.71 10.52 -10.58
CA PRO A 116 17.30 9.42 -9.83
C PRO A 116 16.78 9.29 -8.39
N LEU A 117 16.49 10.42 -7.73
CA LEU A 117 15.93 10.45 -6.37
C LEU A 117 14.53 9.81 -6.32
N LEU A 118 13.67 10.11 -7.29
CA LEU A 118 12.35 9.49 -7.37
C LEU A 118 12.48 7.97 -7.53
N ARG A 119 13.46 7.50 -8.32
CA ARG A 119 13.74 6.07 -8.49
C ARG A 119 14.14 5.41 -7.18
N ILE A 120 15.06 6.03 -6.45
CA ILE A 120 15.52 5.53 -5.15
C ILE A 120 14.34 5.47 -4.17
N ALA A 121 13.53 6.54 -4.10
CA ALA A 121 12.37 6.61 -3.21
C ALA A 121 11.35 5.50 -3.50
N VAL A 122 10.97 5.29 -4.77
CA VAL A 122 10.05 4.22 -5.18
C VAL A 122 10.64 2.84 -4.90
N SER A 123 11.95 2.65 -5.13
CA SER A 123 12.63 1.37 -4.88
C SER A 123 12.73 0.99 -3.40
N ALA A 124 12.62 1.96 -2.49
CA ALA A 124 12.64 1.72 -1.04
C ALA A 124 11.27 1.23 -0.51
N VAL A 125 10.19 1.36 -1.28
CA VAL A 125 8.84 0.98 -0.85
C VAL A 125 8.72 -0.52 -0.52
N PRO A 126 9.17 -1.48 -1.38
CA PRO A 126 9.08 -2.90 -1.04
C PRO A 126 9.78 -3.32 0.26
N PRO A 127 11.06 -2.97 0.52
CA PRO A 127 11.70 -3.34 1.78
C PRO A 127 11.07 -2.67 3.01
N LEU A 128 10.55 -1.44 2.87
CA LEU A 128 9.80 -0.77 3.94
C LEU A 128 8.49 -1.51 4.26
N VAL A 129 7.72 -1.87 3.23
CA VAL A 129 6.48 -2.65 3.38
C VAL A 129 6.78 -3.97 4.08
N ALA A 130 7.81 -4.70 3.65
CA ALA A 130 8.20 -5.96 4.29
C ALA A 130 8.57 -5.79 5.78
N ALA A 131 9.37 -4.76 6.10
CA ALA A 131 9.75 -4.46 7.49
C ALA A 131 8.53 -4.12 8.35
N LEU A 132 7.58 -3.34 7.82
CA LEU A 132 6.33 -2.99 8.51
C LEU A 132 5.45 -4.21 8.76
N VAL A 133 5.32 -5.12 7.78
CA VAL A 133 4.57 -6.38 7.96
C VAL A 133 5.19 -7.22 9.07
N VAL A 134 6.51 -7.43 9.05
CA VAL A 134 7.21 -8.22 10.07
C VAL A 134 7.03 -7.58 11.46
N HIS A 135 7.15 -6.26 11.56
CA HIS A 135 6.95 -5.55 12.81
C HIS A 135 5.50 -5.66 13.31
N LEU A 136 4.52 -5.54 12.42
CA LEU A 136 3.11 -5.71 12.76
C LEU A 136 2.82 -7.13 13.26
N VAL A 137 3.35 -8.16 12.58
CA VAL A 137 3.22 -9.56 13.01
C VAL A 137 3.86 -9.77 14.38
N GLY A 138 5.07 -9.24 14.60
CA GLY A 138 5.74 -9.31 15.89
C GLY A 138 4.92 -8.67 17.02
N VAL A 139 4.28 -7.53 16.77
CA VAL A 139 3.43 -6.83 17.75
C VAL A 139 2.11 -7.56 18.00
N VAL A 140 1.57 -8.25 17.00
CA VAL A 140 0.33 -9.05 17.15
C VAL A 140 0.60 -10.37 17.89
N LEU A 141 1.77 -10.99 17.66
CA LEU A 141 2.15 -12.26 18.30
C LEU A 141 2.84 -12.09 19.65
N ALA A 142 3.32 -10.90 19.98
CA ALA A 142 3.95 -10.63 21.27
C ALA A 142 2.99 -11.01 22.42
N PRO A 143 3.40 -11.89 23.34
CA PRO A 143 2.61 -12.22 24.51
C PRO A 143 2.23 -10.93 25.25
N VAL A 144 0.96 -10.78 25.60
CA VAL A 144 0.52 -9.64 26.41
C VAL A 144 1.19 -9.78 27.77
N PRO A 145 2.13 -8.89 28.15
CA PRO A 145 2.80 -8.99 29.43
C PRO A 145 1.76 -8.85 30.53
N GLY A 146 1.50 -9.92 31.28
CA GLY A 146 0.50 -9.97 32.35
C GLY A 146 -0.73 -10.83 32.08
N ALA A 147 -0.88 -11.48 30.91
CA ALA A 147 -1.96 -12.43 30.69
C ALA A 147 -1.84 -13.68 31.59
N ASP A 148 -0.62 -14.14 31.89
CA ASP A 148 -0.40 -15.25 32.85
C ASP A 148 -0.83 -14.87 34.27
N HIS A 149 -0.58 -13.64 34.70
CA HIS A 149 -0.89 -13.21 36.07
C HIS A 149 -2.41 -13.09 36.30
N GLY A 150 -3.20 -12.90 35.25
CA GLY A 150 -4.66 -12.84 35.36
C GLY A 150 -5.31 -14.21 35.52
N GLN A 151 -4.75 -15.27 34.91
CA GLN A 151 -5.20 -16.63 35.16
C GLN A 151 -4.79 -17.09 36.56
N ASP A 152 -3.56 -16.79 36.98
CA ASP A 152 -3.12 -17.10 38.34
C ASP A 152 -3.96 -16.35 39.39
N GLN A 153 -4.29 -15.07 39.17
CA GLN A 153 -5.18 -14.33 40.08
C GLN A 153 -6.62 -14.81 40.04
N ALA A 154 -7.15 -15.25 38.90
CA ALA A 154 -8.50 -15.78 38.83
C ALA A 154 -8.61 -17.12 39.57
N VAL A 155 -7.60 -17.99 39.42
CA VAL A 155 -7.48 -19.24 40.17
C VAL A 155 -7.28 -18.96 41.66
N GLU A 156 -6.43 -18.00 42.03
CA GLU A 156 -6.19 -17.62 43.42
C GLU A 156 -7.44 -17.01 44.07
N LEU A 157 -8.22 -16.21 43.34
CA LEU A 157 -9.50 -15.67 43.82
C LEU A 157 -10.58 -16.76 43.95
N GLU A 158 -10.59 -17.75 43.07
CA GLU A 158 -11.51 -18.88 43.14
C GLU A 158 -11.15 -19.82 44.31
N GLU A 159 -9.85 -20.08 44.52
CA GLU A 159 -9.33 -20.83 45.66
C GLU A 159 -9.59 -20.10 46.99
N GLN A 160 -9.40 -18.77 47.05
CA GLN A 160 -9.79 -17.97 48.21
C GLN A 160 -11.29 -18.03 48.48
N ARG A 161 -12.13 -18.08 47.43
CA ARG A 161 -13.59 -18.18 47.57
C ARG A 161 -14.02 -19.56 48.06
N GLU A 162 -13.40 -20.64 47.59
CA GLU A 162 -13.62 -21.98 48.11
C GLU A 162 -13.18 -22.09 49.58
N ALA A 163 -11.98 -21.59 49.91
CA ALA A 163 -11.48 -21.57 51.28
C ALA A 163 -12.40 -20.78 52.22
N ALA A 164 -12.93 -19.64 51.79
CA ALA A 164 -13.91 -18.87 52.56
C ALA A 164 -15.23 -19.62 52.75
N THR A 165 -15.66 -20.41 51.77
CA THR A 165 -16.90 -21.19 51.85
C THR A 165 -16.75 -22.38 52.82
N ILE A 166 -15.59 -23.05 52.82
CA ILE A 166 -15.28 -24.13 53.76
C ILE A 166 -15.14 -23.59 55.19
N SER A 167 -14.48 -22.44 55.36
CA SER A 167 -14.34 -21.80 56.67
C SER A 167 -15.68 -21.33 57.24
N ALA A 168 -16.66 -20.97 56.41
CA ALA A 168 -18.01 -20.61 56.84
C ALA A 168 -18.88 -21.83 57.21
N ALA A 169 -18.56 -23.02 56.70
CA ALA A 169 -19.28 -24.25 57.01
C ALA A 169 -18.77 -24.97 58.27
N HIS A 170 -17.62 -24.55 58.81
CA HIS A 170 -16.99 -25.14 59.99
C HIS A 170 -17.13 -24.27 61.25
N ASP A 171 -18.27 -23.61 61.42
CA ASP A 171 -18.68 -23.07 62.71
C ASP A 171 -19.45 -24.16 63.47
N PRO A 172 -18.78 -25.00 64.30
CA PRO A 172 -19.50 -25.93 65.14
C PRO A 172 -20.32 -25.10 66.10
N ALA A 173 -21.64 -25.24 66.00
CA ALA A 173 -22.59 -24.79 66.99
C ALA A 173 -22.28 -25.47 68.34
N ASP A 174 -21.32 -24.92 69.07
CA ASP A 174 -21.09 -25.25 70.47
C ASP A 174 -21.76 -24.17 71.30
N GLY A 175 -22.97 -24.48 71.73
CA GLY A 175 -23.71 -23.63 72.63
C GLY A 175 -23.01 -23.55 73.98
N THR A 176 -22.78 -22.34 74.47
CA THR A 176 -22.77 -22.08 75.92
C THR A 176 -23.24 -20.65 76.16
N THR A 177 -24.43 -20.62 76.75
CA THR A 177 -25.04 -19.58 77.57
C THR A 177 -24.21 -18.36 77.97
N ALA A 178 -24.82 -17.19 77.71
CA ALA A 178 -24.94 -16.04 78.60
C ALA A 178 -23.75 -15.71 79.51
N ASP A 179 -23.05 -14.62 79.22
CA ASP A 179 -22.94 -13.59 80.24
C ASP A 179 -22.90 -12.19 79.62
N ARG A 180 -23.64 -11.31 80.28
CA ARG A 180 -23.87 -9.91 79.98
C ARG A 180 -22.75 -9.15 80.65
N HIS A 181 -21.85 -8.53 79.89
CA HIS A 181 -21.02 -7.45 80.42
C HIS A 181 -20.98 -6.26 79.46
N ASP A 182 -21.67 -5.22 79.91
CA ASP A 182 -21.45 -3.83 79.53
C ASP A 182 -19.96 -3.50 79.68
N GLY A 183 -19.38 -2.90 78.64
CA GLY A 183 -17.95 -2.67 78.57
C GLY A 183 -17.56 -1.70 77.48
N THR A 184 -18.13 -0.50 77.53
CA THR A 184 -17.60 0.73 76.91
C THR A 184 -16.07 0.76 76.91
N THR A 185 -15.45 0.76 75.74
CA THR A 185 -14.39 1.72 75.39
C THR A 185 -14.25 1.81 73.88
N ALA A 186 -14.71 2.95 73.34
CA ALA A 186 -14.35 3.43 72.02
C ALA A 186 -12.82 3.54 71.94
N ARG A 187 -12.19 2.65 71.17
CA ARG A 187 -10.79 2.80 70.78
C ARG A 187 -10.75 3.44 69.41
N ASN A 188 -10.47 4.74 69.41
CA ASN A 188 -10.06 5.53 68.26
C ASN A 188 -9.02 4.76 67.44
N ALA A 189 -9.43 4.13 66.36
CA ALA A 189 -8.52 3.76 65.28
C ALA A 189 -8.34 5.01 64.41
N PRO A 190 -7.11 5.52 64.23
CA PRO A 190 -6.88 6.67 63.39
C PRO A 190 -7.26 6.31 61.95
N ALA A 191 -7.98 7.22 61.29
CA ALA A 191 -8.28 7.13 59.87
C ALA A 191 -6.97 6.88 59.08
N PRO A 192 -6.98 5.99 58.07
CA PRO A 192 -5.82 5.78 57.22
C PRO A 192 -5.43 7.11 56.60
N GLN A 193 -4.22 7.60 56.89
CA GLN A 193 -3.72 8.79 56.24
C GLN A 193 -3.66 8.54 54.73
N PRO A 194 -4.16 9.49 53.90
CA PRO A 194 -3.99 9.40 52.46
C PRO A 194 -2.50 9.33 52.14
N ARG A 195 -2.08 8.25 51.46
CA ARG A 195 -0.72 8.16 50.91
C ARG A 195 -0.45 9.43 50.09
N PRO A 196 0.69 10.11 50.29
CA PRO A 196 1.12 11.17 49.41
C PRO A 196 1.15 10.63 47.98
N ALA A 197 0.46 11.31 47.08
CA ALA A 197 0.60 11.05 45.66
C ALA A 197 2.09 11.16 45.29
N PRO A 198 2.63 10.24 44.47
CA PRO A 198 3.99 10.38 43.97
C PRO A 198 4.10 11.74 43.28
N ALA A 199 5.10 12.52 43.70
CA ALA A 199 5.41 13.79 43.07
C ALA A 199 5.61 13.55 41.56
N PRO A 200 5.08 14.42 40.69
CA PRO A 200 5.35 14.30 39.26
C PRO A 200 6.87 14.33 39.06
N ASP A 201 7.40 13.26 38.46
CA ASP A 201 8.79 13.19 38.07
C ASP A 201 9.12 14.47 37.29
N ALA A 202 10.10 15.20 37.82
CA ALA A 202 10.64 16.37 37.15
C ALA A 202 11.03 15.95 35.72
N PRO A 203 10.67 16.73 34.68
CA PRO A 203 11.04 16.39 33.33
C PRO A 203 12.55 16.28 33.26
N VAL A 204 13.05 15.09 32.91
CA VAL A 204 14.43 14.87 32.53
C VAL A 204 14.75 15.90 31.46
N ARG A 205 15.57 16.89 31.80
CA ARG A 205 16.15 17.85 30.85
C ARG A 205 17.02 17.05 29.90
N VAL A 206 16.48 16.70 28.75
CA VAL A 206 17.27 16.31 27.59
C VAL A 206 18.14 17.52 27.24
N PRO A 207 19.47 17.39 27.16
CA PRO A 207 20.32 18.48 26.71
C PRO A 207 19.90 18.86 25.29
N ALA A 208 19.53 20.14 25.12
CA ALA A 208 19.21 20.71 23.83
C ALA A 208 20.40 20.51 22.88
N ALA A 209 20.17 19.80 21.79
CA ALA A 209 21.11 19.76 20.68
C ALA A 209 21.34 21.20 20.18
N PRO A 210 22.58 21.58 19.85
CA PRO A 210 22.88 22.92 19.36
C PRO A 210 22.10 23.19 18.07
N ALA A 211 21.26 24.22 18.12
CA ALA A 211 20.57 24.75 16.95
C ALA A 211 21.62 25.24 15.94
N ALA A 212 21.67 24.57 14.79
CA ALA A 212 22.40 25.08 13.64
C ALA A 212 21.62 26.28 13.09
N ASP A 213 22.20 27.46 13.29
CA ASP A 213 21.83 28.71 12.61
C ASP A 213 21.92 28.49 11.09
N ALA A 214 20.78 28.26 10.44
CA ALA A 214 20.61 28.39 9.01
C ALA A 214 19.69 29.58 8.75
N ARG A 215 20.26 30.79 8.85
CA ARG A 215 19.67 32.00 8.29
C ARG A 215 19.82 31.94 6.76
N THR A 216 18.85 31.34 6.10
CA THR A 216 18.66 31.57 4.66
C THR A 216 17.71 32.74 4.52
N ALA A 217 18.23 33.85 4.00
CA ALA A 217 17.49 35.05 3.67
C ALA A 217 16.27 34.68 2.81
N ALA A 218 15.08 35.03 3.30
CA ALA A 218 13.86 35.03 2.50
C ALA A 218 13.98 36.18 1.50
N ASP A 219 14.03 35.83 0.23
CA ASP A 219 13.93 36.73 -0.91
C ASP A 219 12.46 37.17 -1.01
N ASP A 220 12.19 38.42 -0.60
CA ASP A 220 10.90 39.09 -0.74
C ASP A 220 10.63 39.36 -2.23
N THR A 221 10.19 38.33 -2.96
CA THR A 221 9.57 38.52 -4.27
C THR A 221 8.07 38.81 -4.06
N PRO A 222 7.57 40.01 -4.40
CA PRO A 222 6.16 40.33 -4.25
C PRO A 222 5.30 39.43 -5.13
N ALA A 223 4.27 38.83 -4.51
CA ALA A 223 3.29 38.01 -5.19
C ALA A 223 2.65 38.77 -6.37
N PRO A 224 2.55 38.17 -7.57
CA PRO A 224 1.84 38.80 -8.68
C PRO A 224 0.35 38.97 -8.32
N PRO A 225 -0.30 40.04 -8.82
CA PRO A 225 -1.71 40.30 -8.54
C PRO A 225 -2.59 39.15 -9.06
N PRO A 226 -3.75 38.91 -8.42
CA PRO A 226 -4.68 37.88 -8.85
C PRO A 226 -5.16 38.17 -10.27
N VAL A 227 -4.81 37.28 -11.20
CA VAL A 227 -5.35 37.31 -12.57
C VAL A 227 -6.86 37.07 -12.46
N PRO A 228 -7.72 37.94 -13.00
CA PRO A 228 -9.15 37.70 -12.99
C PRO A 228 -9.43 36.38 -13.73
N ALA A 229 -10.24 35.53 -13.11
CA ALA A 229 -10.68 34.26 -13.66
C ALA A 229 -11.35 34.53 -15.02
N ALA A 230 -10.59 34.33 -16.11
CA ALA A 230 -11.13 34.27 -17.44
C ALA A 230 -12.11 33.10 -17.44
N ALA A 231 -13.39 33.42 -17.64
CA ALA A 231 -14.44 32.44 -17.87
C ALA A 231 -13.95 31.48 -18.97
N GLN A 232 -13.64 30.25 -18.58
CA GLN A 232 -13.40 29.18 -19.52
C GLN A 232 -14.73 28.95 -20.24
N THR A 233 -14.90 29.60 -21.38
CA THR A 233 -15.84 29.16 -22.40
C THR A 233 -15.33 27.81 -22.87
N GLY A 234 -15.78 26.76 -22.19
CA GLY A 234 -15.57 25.39 -22.64
C GLY A 234 -16.03 25.27 -24.09
N PRO A 235 -15.32 24.50 -24.92
CA PRO A 235 -15.76 24.27 -26.29
C PRO A 235 -17.21 23.79 -26.28
N PRO A 236 -18.06 24.27 -27.20
CA PRO A 236 -19.47 23.92 -27.24
C PRO A 236 -19.59 22.40 -27.20
N ARG A 237 -20.27 21.91 -26.16
CA ARG A 237 -20.59 20.49 -25.99
C ARG A 237 -21.41 20.08 -27.20
N VAL A 238 -20.76 19.47 -28.18
CA VAL A 238 -21.40 18.87 -29.34
C VAL A 238 -22.22 17.71 -28.82
N THR A 239 -23.49 17.96 -28.49
CA THR A 239 -24.51 16.93 -28.38
C THR A 239 -24.74 16.42 -29.79
N ALA A 240 -23.92 15.46 -30.22
CA ALA A 240 -24.16 14.71 -31.45
C ALA A 240 -25.58 14.12 -31.32
N ARG A 241 -26.49 14.69 -32.10
CA ARG A 241 -27.87 14.27 -32.23
C ARG A 241 -27.82 12.81 -32.69
N LEU A 242 -28.38 11.92 -31.89
CA LEU A 242 -28.52 10.49 -32.19
C LEU A 242 -29.60 10.32 -33.27
N GLY A 243 -29.33 10.84 -34.47
CA GLY A 243 -30.19 10.75 -35.64
C GLY A 243 -29.42 10.01 -36.73
N ASP A 244 -30.03 8.94 -37.22
CA ASP A 244 -29.63 8.16 -38.39
C ASP A 244 -28.18 7.65 -38.33
N ARG A 245 -28.02 6.49 -37.69
CA ARG A 245 -26.85 5.63 -37.84
C ARG A 245 -26.75 5.26 -39.34
N PRO A 246 -25.79 5.82 -40.11
CA PRO A 246 -25.56 5.33 -41.45
C PRO A 246 -25.20 3.85 -41.35
N ASP A 247 -25.72 3.06 -42.27
CA ASP A 247 -25.47 1.64 -42.41
C ASP A 247 -23.98 1.32 -42.20
N ASP A 248 -23.65 0.67 -41.08
CA ASP A 248 -22.29 0.25 -40.67
C ASP A 248 -21.66 -0.76 -41.67
N SER A 249 -22.37 -1.11 -42.74
CA SER A 249 -21.88 -1.93 -43.85
C SER A 249 -20.79 -1.26 -44.71
N GLN A 250 -20.58 0.05 -44.56
CA GLN A 250 -19.48 0.80 -45.18
C GLN A 250 -18.40 1.24 -44.17
N ILE A 251 -18.15 0.45 -43.12
CA ILE A 251 -16.84 0.49 -42.45
C ILE A 251 -15.83 -0.05 -43.46
N TRP A 252 -15.35 0.87 -44.31
CA TRP A 252 -14.29 0.69 -45.28
C TRP A 252 -13.28 -0.32 -44.75
N GLU A 253 -13.10 -1.42 -45.48
CA GLU A 253 -11.99 -2.36 -45.32
C GLU A 253 -10.70 -1.55 -45.43
N ARG A 254 -10.25 -0.96 -44.32
CA ARG A 254 -8.92 -0.41 -44.25
C ARG A 254 -8.01 -1.60 -44.52
N PRO A 255 -7.21 -1.58 -45.60
CA PRO A 255 -6.28 -2.65 -45.85
C PRO A 255 -5.49 -2.86 -44.57
N ALA A 256 -5.46 -4.11 -44.10
CA ALA A 256 -4.74 -4.45 -42.88
C ALA A 256 -3.34 -3.83 -42.97
N PRO A 257 -2.85 -3.16 -41.91
CA PRO A 257 -1.54 -2.53 -41.96
C PRO A 257 -0.52 -3.57 -42.42
N VAL A 258 0.15 -3.27 -43.54
CA VAL A 258 1.18 -4.15 -44.11
C VAL A 258 2.22 -4.36 -43.02
N ARG A 259 2.47 -5.62 -42.66
CA ARG A 259 3.43 -5.94 -41.61
C ARG A 259 4.81 -5.50 -42.09
N ASP A 260 5.65 -5.03 -41.17
CA ASP A 260 6.97 -4.49 -41.49
C ASP A 260 7.86 -5.49 -42.26
N TRP A 261 7.62 -6.81 -42.11
CA TRP A 261 8.31 -7.89 -42.81
C TRP A 261 7.68 -8.37 -44.12
N ASP A 262 6.53 -7.81 -44.51
CA ASP A 262 5.88 -8.06 -45.80
C ASP A 262 6.20 -6.96 -46.82
N ARG A 263 7.15 -6.09 -46.48
CA ARG A 263 7.59 -4.99 -47.32
C ARG A 263 8.23 -5.49 -48.63
N PRO A 264 7.77 -5.00 -49.80
CA PRO A 264 8.25 -5.49 -51.09
C PRO A 264 9.70 -5.05 -51.40
N ASP A 265 10.21 -4.04 -50.69
CA ASP A 265 11.57 -3.51 -50.81
C ASP A 265 12.60 -4.28 -49.96
N LEU A 266 12.19 -5.36 -49.28
CA LEU A 266 13.10 -6.15 -48.44
C LEU A 266 14.02 -7.05 -49.28
N PRO A 267 15.35 -6.98 -49.05
CA PRO A 267 16.31 -7.91 -49.62
C PRO A 267 15.98 -9.39 -49.31
N ALA A 268 16.36 -10.30 -50.21
CA ALA A 268 16.05 -11.73 -50.08
C ALA A 268 16.65 -12.37 -48.81
N ASP A 269 17.82 -11.89 -48.37
CA ASP A 269 18.48 -12.29 -47.13
C ASP A 269 17.73 -11.85 -45.86
N CYS A 270 16.84 -10.86 -45.95
CA CYS A 270 15.89 -10.51 -44.89
C CYS A 270 14.69 -11.47 -44.81
N ALA A 271 14.54 -12.43 -45.73
CA ALA A 271 13.44 -13.38 -45.79
C ALA A 271 12.05 -12.70 -45.68
N PRO A 272 11.66 -11.86 -46.66
CA PRO A 272 10.35 -11.21 -46.66
C PRO A 272 9.21 -12.24 -46.53
N GLY A 273 8.14 -11.88 -45.82
CA GLY A 273 7.02 -12.78 -45.53
C GLY A 273 7.26 -13.79 -44.39
N THR A 274 8.50 -13.91 -43.90
CA THR A 274 8.80 -14.83 -42.79
C THR A 274 8.57 -14.14 -41.44
N GLU A 275 7.82 -14.79 -40.55
CA GLU A 275 7.57 -14.26 -39.21
C GLU A 275 8.87 -14.19 -38.38
N PRO A 276 9.08 -13.14 -37.56
CA PRO A 276 10.34 -12.93 -36.85
C PRO A 276 10.81 -14.11 -35.97
N LEU A 277 9.88 -14.92 -35.46
CA LEU A 277 10.19 -16.10 -34.64
C LEU A 277 10.79 -17.27 -35.44
N LEU A 278 10.62 -17.28 -36.77
CA LEU A 278 11.09 -18.34 -37.67
C LEU A 278 12.41 -17.97 -38.37
N LEU A 279 12.99 -16.82 -38.07
CA LEU A 279 14.21 -16.35 -38.71
C LEU A 279 15.44 -17.09 -38.19
N THR A 280 16.32 -17.47 -39.12
CA THR A 280 17.67 -17.90 -38.76
C THR A 280 18.46 -16.75 -38.14
N PRO A 281 19.54 -17.02 -37.40
CA PRO A 281 20.42 -15.97 -36.87
C PRO A 281 20.94 -15.01 -37.94
N ASP A 282 21.27 -15.52 -39.14
CA ASP A 282 21.77 -14.72 -40.26
C ASP A 282 20.68 -13.82 -40.85
N GLN A 283 19.46 -14.34 -41.04
CA GLN A 283 18.32 -13.54 -41.49
C GLN A 283 17.95 -12.44 -40.47
N SER A 284 18.03 -12.76 -39.18
CA SER A 284 17.82 -11.77 -38.11
C SER A 284 18.87 -10.66 -38.18
N ARG A 285 20.14 -11.02 -38.43
CA ARG A 285 21.23 -10.04 -38.59
C ARG A 285 21.02 -9.18 -39.83
N ALA A 286 20.64 -9.77 -40.97
CA ALA A 286 20.33 -9.06 -42.20
C ALA A 286 19.21 -8.03 -41.98
N ARG A 287 18.12 -8.43 -41.31
CA ARG A 287 17.02 -7.52 -40.95
C ARG A 287 17.47 -6.34 -40.08
N ILE A 288 18.30 -6.59 -39.06
CA ILE A 288 18.81 -5.52 -38.19
C ILE A 288 19.64 -4.52 -39.00
N LEU A 289 20.55 -5.01 -39.86
CA LEU A 289 21.40 -4.14 -40.68
C LEU A 289 20.59 -3.33 -41.68
N TRP A 290 19.66 -3.97 -42.39
CA TRP A 290 18.79 -3.29 -43.33
C TRP A 290 17.96 -2.19 -42.64
N ALA A 291 17.36 -2.48 -41.49
CA ALA A 291 16.54 -1.50 -40.77
C ALA A 291 17.39 -0.33 -40.24
N LEU A 292 18.60 -0.58 -39.74
CA LEU A 292 19.52 0.48 -39.29
C LEU A 292 19.98 1.40 -40.44
N GLN A 293 20.06 0.90 -41.67
CA GLN A 293 20.50 1.67 -42.84
C GLN A 293 19.37 2.40 -43.56
N ASN A 294 18.18 1.80 -43.62
CA ASN A 294 17.11 2.23 -44.54
C ASN A 294 15.90 2.83 -43.83
N THR A 295 15.88 2.86 -42.49
CA THR A 295 14.74 3.33 -41.71
C THR A 295 15.18 4.23 -40.56
N ASP A 296 14.23 5.02 -40.06
CA ASP A 296 14.33 5.82 -38.85
C ASP A 296 13.74 5.09 -37.62
N TRP A 297 13.62 3.77 -37.69
CA TRP A 297 12.95 2.98 -36.67
C TRP A 297 13.68 3.00 -35.33
N THR A 298 12.89 2.96 -34.25
CA THR A 298 13.44 2.79 -32.91
C THR A 298 14.06 1.40 -32.74
N GLN A 299 15.05 1.26 -31.86
CA GLN A 299 15.70 -0.03 -31.58
C GLN A 299 14.70 -1.13 -31.19
N LYS A 300 13.62 -0.76 -30.49
CA LYS A 300 12.54 -1.69 -30.12
C LYS A 300 11.83 -2.23 -31.36
N ARG A 301 11.43 -1.35 -32.28
CA ARG A 301 10.77 -1.75 -33.53
C ARG A 301 11.69 -2.59 -34.43
N ILE A 302 12.97 -2.24 -34.51
CA ILE A 302 13.98 -3.05 -35.22
C ILE A 302 14.09 -4.45 -34.59
N GLY A 303 14.03 -4.54 -33.26
CA GLY A 303 14.02 -5.81 -32.53
C GLY A 303 12.80 -6.67 -32.86
N GLU A 304 11.60 -6.08 -32.86
CA GLU A 304 10.35 -6.75 -33.25
C GLU A 304 10.40 -7.25 -34.71
N PHE A 305 10.87 -6.41 -35.62
CA PHE A 305 11.05 -6.74 -37.04
C PHE A 305 12.04 -7.92 -37.25
N ALA A 306 13.11 -7.99 -36.47
CA ALA A 306 14.16 -8.99 -36.57
C ALA A 306 14.00 -10.20 -35.63
N GLY A 307 12.99 -10.21 -34.75
CA GLY A 307 12.78 -11.30 -33.78
C GLY A 307 13.87 -11.36 -32.71
N ARG A 308 14.41 -10.20 -32.32
CA ARG A 308 15.51 -10.06 -31.36
C ARG A 308 15.23 -8.95 -30.35
N SER A 309 15.88 -9.00 -29.19
CA SER A 309 15.75 -7.95 -28.19
C SER A 309 16.45 -6.66 -28.62
N ALA A 310 16.01 -5.52 -28.09
CA ALA A 310 16.65 -4.22 -28.34
C ALA A 310 18.13 -4.19 -27.93
N SER A 311 18.52 -4.98 -26.91
CA SER A 311 19.92 -5.13 -26.51
C SER A 311 20.78 -5.76 -27.62
N VAL A 312 20.27 -6.81 -28.27
CA VAL A 312 20.95 -7.43 -29.42
C VAL A 312 21.07 -6.44 -30.58
N VAL A 313 20.03 -5.65 -30.84
CA VAL A 313 20.07 -4.59 -31.86
C VAL A 313 21.16 -3.56 -31.53
N ASN A 314 21.27 -3.13 -30.27
CA ASN A 314 22.29 -2.18 -29.85
C ASN A 314 23.72 -2.73 -30.01
N THR A 315 23.94 -3.99 -29.64
CA THR A 315 25.22 -4.69 -29.85
C THR A 315 25.57 -4.75 -31.34
N ARG A 316 24.61 -5.16 -32.19
CA ARG A 316 24.81 -5.22 -33.65
C ARG A 316 25.04 -3.85 -34.28
N LYS A 317 24.37 -2.80 -33.78
CA LYS A 317 24.63 -1.41 -34.20
C LYS A 317 26.07 -1.01 -33.89
N ALA A 318 26.55 -1.30 -32.69
CA ALA A 318 27.93 -1.00 -32.29
C ALA A 318 28.96 -1.78 -33.12
N GLU A 319 28.69 -3.04 -33.44
CA GLU A 319 29.51 -3.85 -34.35
C GLU A 319 29.52 -3.25 -35.77
N ALA A 320 28.36 -2.91 -36.32
CA ALA A 320 28.27 -2.33 -37.66
C ALA A 320 28.99 -0.97 -37.78
N ILE A 321 28.96 -0.15 -36.73
CA ILE A 321 29.74 1.11 -36.67
C ILE A 321 31.24 0.80 -36.62
N ARG A 322 31.65 -0.16 -35.78
CA ARG A 322 33.06 -0.59 -35.66
C ARG A 322 33.60 -1.12 -36.98
N ASP A 323 32.77 -1.85 -37.72
CA ASP A 323 33.11 -2.45 -39.01
C ASP A 323 33.02 -1.45 -40.18
N GLY A 324 32.61 -0.20 -39.94
CA GLY A 324 32.44 0.84 -40.97
C GLY A 324 31.24 0.61 -41.90
N ILE A 325 30.31 -0.26 -41.51
CA ILE A 325 29.07 -0.56 -42.26
C ILE A 325 28.00 0.53 -42.02
N LEU A 326 28.01 1.13 -40.83
CA LEU A 326 27.18 2.28 -40.48
C LEU A 326 28.08 3.49 -40.21
N ILE A 327 27.68 4.64 -40.78
CA ILE A 327 28.34 5.94 -40.58
C ILE A 327 27.67 6.67 -39.41
#